data_AF-A0A845ZB22-F1
#
_entry.id   AF-A0A845ZB22-F1
#
_cell.length_a   1.000
_cell.length_b   1.000
_cell.length_c   1.000
_cell.angle_alpha   90.00
_cell.angle_beta   90.00
_cell.angle_gamma   90.00
#
_symmetry.space_group_name_H-M   'P 1'
#
loop_
_entity.id
_entity.type
_entity.pdbx_description
1 polymer ?
#
loop_
_entity_poly.entity_id
_entity_poly.type
_entity_poly.pdbx_seq_one_letter_code
_entity_poly.pdbx_strand_id
1 'polypeptide(L)'
;MPANVGQNPNQPYILSDETTQSLVVVAPERGGIITDWRTQDQKIFYMDKERFADPTLSVRGGIPLLFPICGNVVDDTYTLDGESYKIKQHGFARTLPWEVTQQSTENGASITVTLRSSDETRAVYPFNFELNYTYILRGNTLEMRYSHTNLSQKPMPFATGIHPYFAVT
;
A
#
# COMPACT_ATOMS: atom_id res chain seq x y z
N MET A 1 13.24 -23.80 11.77
CA MET A 1 14.62 -23.34 11.45
C MET A 1 14.51 -22.21 10.43
N PRO A 2 15.33 -21.17 10.54
CA PRO A 2 14.85 -19.81 10.71
C PRO A 2 14.38 -19.16 9.40
N ALA A 3 13.30 -18.39 9.50
CA ALA A 3 12.92 -17.42 8.49
C ALA A 3 14.09 -16.45 8.29
N ASN A 4 14.69 -16.48 7.10
CA ASN A 4 15.74 -15.55 6.71
C ASN A 4 15.09 -14.29 6.13
N VAL A 5 15.28 -13.15 6.80
CA VAL A 5 15.02 -11.83 6.22
C VAL A 5 16.35 -11.30 5.68
N GLY A 6 16.68 -11.67 4.45
CA GLY A 6 17.78 -11.03 3.73
C GLY A 6 17.35 -9.62 3.31
N GLN A 7 17.98 -8.58 3.88
CA GLN A 7 17.68 -7.20 3.51
C GLN A 7 18.42 -6.80 2.24
N ASN A 8 17.64 -6.61 1.19
CA ASN A 8 18.05 -5.88 -0.01
C ASN A 8 17.02 -4.74 -0.15
N PRO A 9 17.41 -3.47 -0.19
CA PRO A 9 16.47 -2.33 -0.20
C PRO A 9 15.51 -2.32 -1.39
N ASN A 10 15.73 -3.18 -2.40
CA ASN A 10 14.85 -3.36 -3.56
C ASN A 10 14.12 -4.72 -3.58
N GLN A 11 14.17 -5.52 -2.51
CA GLN A 11 13.50 -6.82 -2.49
C GLN A 11 12.12 -6.74 -1.85
N PRO A 12 11.11 -7.36 -2.47
CA PRO A 12 9.79 -7.46 -1.87
C PRO A 12 9.81 -8.38 -0.66
N TYR A 13 8.89 -8.15 0.27
CA TYR A 13 8.62 -9.04 1.40
C TYR A 13 7.65 -10.14 0.97
N ILE A 14 7.88 -11.35 1.44
CA ILE A 14 7.03 -12.51 1.14
C ILE A 14 6.42 -13.01 2.45
N LEU A 15 5.10 -13.01 2.52
CA LEU A 15 4.33 -13.70 3.55
C LEU A 15 3.93 -15.06 2.97
N SER A 16 4.15 -16.15 3.71
CA SER A 16 3.83 -17.50 3.22
C SER A 16 3.17 -18.35 4.30
N ASP A 17 2.27 -19.22 3.88
CA ASP A 17 1.67 -20.29 4.68
C ASP A 17 1.91 -21.61 3.95
N GLU A 18 2.82 -22.43 4.48
CA GLU A 18 3.25 -23.68 3.83
C GLU A 18 2.15 -24.76 3.81
N THR A 19 1.29 -24.78 4.84
CA THR A 19 0.21 -25.77 4.97
C THR A 19 -0.79 -25.63 3.83
N THR A 20 -1.10 -24.39 3.46
CA THR A 20 -2.05 -24.07 2.39
C THR A 20 -1.40 -23.75 1.06
N GLN A 21 -0.06 -23.73 1.01
CA GLN A 21 0.74 -23.30 -0.14
C GLN A 21 0.31 -21.91 -0.63
N SER A 22 0.09 -21.00 0.31
CA SER A 22 -0.36 -19.64 0.05
C SER A 22 0.80 -18.66 0.21
N LEU A 23 0.89 -17.67 -0.69
CA LEU A 23 1.95 -16.66 -0.66
C LEU A 23 1.42 -15.27 -1.03
N VAL A 24 1.87 -14.24 -0.33
CA VAL A 24 1.58 -12.83 -0.63
C VAL A 24 2.89 -12.06 -0.74
N VAL A 25 3.04 -11.27 -1.82
CA VAL A 25 4.25 -10.46 -2.09
C VAL A 25 3.95 -8.99 -1.87
N VAL A 26 4.71 -8.33 -1.01
CA VAL A 26 4.55 -6.93 -0.62
C VAL A 26 5.76 -6.12 -1.09
N ALA A 27 5.55 -4.97 -1.72
CA ALA A 27 6.60 -4.04 -2.15
C ALA A 27 6.46 -2.69 -1.42
N PRO A 28 7.11 -2.51 -0.25
CA PRO A 28 7.02 -1.29 0.54
C PRO A 28 7.43 -0.02 -0.22
N GLU A 29 8.53 -0.10 -0.98
CA GLU A 29 9.10 1.01 -1.78
C GLU A 29 8.19 1.50 -2.92
N ARG A 30 7.10 0.78 -3.23
CA ARG A 30 6.18 1.08 -4.33
C ARG A 30 4.76 1.34 -3.81
N GLY A 31 4.64 2.17 -2.77
CA GLY A 31 3.36 2.53 -2.19
C GLY A 31 2.80 1.51 -1.21
N GLY A 32 3.65 0.72 -0.55
CA GLY A 32 3.19 -0.31 0.37
C GLY A 32 2.39 -1.43 -0.30
N ILE A 33 2.51 -1.61 -1.61
CA ILE A 33 1.59 -2.38 -2.43
C ILE A 33 1.74 -3.90 -2.24
N ILE A 34 0.61 -4.64 -2.22
CA ILE A 34 0.60 -6.08 -2.47
C ILE A 34 0.64 -6.30 -3.97
N THR A 35 1.67 -6.99 -4.47
CA THR A 35 1.91 -7.21 -5.90
C THR A 35 1.46 -8.57 -6.42
N ASP A 36 1.40 -9.57 -5.54
CA ASP A 36 1.03 -10.93 -5.91
C ASP A 36 0.35 -11.61 -4.72
N TRP A 37 -0.64 -12.45 -5.02
CA TRP A 37 -1.20 -13.41 -4.09
C TRP A 37 -1.52 -14.68 -4.86
N ARG A 38 -1.00 -15.80 -4.36
CA ARG A 38 -1.22 -17.13 -4.92
C ARG A 38 -1.60 -18.11 -3.83
N THR A 39 -2.45 -19.07 -4.17
CA THR A 39 -2.84 -20.19 -3.30
C THR A 39 -2.75 -21.47 -4.12
N GLN A 40 -1.88 -22.41 -3.74
CA GLN A 40 -1.58 -23.59 -4.54
C GLN A 40 -1.22 -23.17 -5.98
N ASP A 41 -1.95 -23.67 -6.99
CA ASP A 41 -1.73 -23.35 -8.39
C ASP A 41 -2.52 -22.13 -8.88
N GLN A 42 -3.34 -21.51 -8.03
CA GLN A 42 -4.19 -20.38 -8.41
C GLN A 42 -3.50 -19.04 -8.17
N LYS A 43 -3.44 -18.22 -9.22
CA LYS A 43 -3.09 -16.81 -9.14
C LYS A 43 -4.33 -15.98 -8.80
N ILE A 44 -4.32 -15.29 -7.67
CA ILE A 44 -5.46 -14.48 -7.23
C ILE A 44 -5.39 -13.06 -7.78
N PHE A 45 -4.20 -12.44 -7.74
CA PHE A 45 -4.02 -11.08 -8.25
C PHE A 45 -3.35 -11.05 -9.62
N TYR A 46 -3.87 -10.22 -10.51
CA TYR A 46 -3.22 -9.84 -11.75
C TYR A 46 -2.06 -8.88 -11.47
N MET A 47 -0.97 -8.99 -12.24
CA MET A 47 0.13 -8.03 -12.23
C MET A 47 0.84 -7.99 -13.57
N ASP A 48 0.93 -6.79 -14.14
CA ASP A 48 1.79 -6.45 -15.27
C ASP A 48 3.22 -6.22 -14.75
N LYS A 49 4.04 -7.27 -14.80
CA LYS A 49 5.40 -7.26 -14.23
C LYS A 49 6.37 -6.38 -15.02
N GLU A 50 6.21 -6.31 -16.34
CA GLU A 50 7.06 -5.49 -17.21
C GLU A 50 6.85 -4.02 -16.92
N ARG A 51 5.57 -3.60 -16.86
CA ARG A 51 5.23 -2.24 -16.46
C ARG A 51 5.64 -1.91 -15.03
N PHE A 52 5.50 -2.87 -14.10
CA PHE A 52 5.90 -2.67 -12.71
C PHE A 52 7.41 -2.47 -12.55
N ALA A 53 8.24 -3.04 -13.43
CA ALA A 53 9.70 -2.85 -13.40
C ALA A 53 10.14 -1.41 -13.69
N ASP A 54 9.32 -0.64 -14.40
CA ASP A 54 9.54 0.79 -14.65
C ASP A 54 8.88 1.64 -13.55
N PRO A 55 9.66 2.33 -12.68
CA PRO A 55 9.11 3.15 -11.61
C PRO A 55 8.39 4.41 -12.11
N THR A 56 8.60 4.83 -13.36
CA THR A 56 7.96 6.01 -13.96
C THR A 56 6.53 5.72 -14.44
N LEU A 57 6.19 4.43 -14.62
CA LEU A 57 4.89 4.00 -15.08
C LEU A 57 3.93 3.73 -13.91
N SER A 58 2.66 4.07 -14.11
CA SER A 58 1.61 3.75 -13.15
C SER A 58 1.43 2.23 -13.03
N VAL A 59 1.30 1.71 -11.81
CA VAL A 59 1.09 0.26 -11.59
C VAL A 59 -0.22 -0.24 -12.24
N ARG A 60 -0.17 -1.46 -12.79
CA ARG A 60 -1.32 -2.21 -13.33
C ARG A 60 -1.32 -3.61 -12.74
N GLY A 61 -2.03 -3.78 -11.63
CA GLY A 61 -2.04 -5.03 -10.89
C GLY A 61 -1.90 -4.85 -9.38
N GLY A 62 -2.00 -5.96 -8.66
CA GLY A 62 -1.90 -5.99 -7.22
C GLY A 62 -3.02 -5.20 -6.53
N ILE A 63 -2.70 -4.53 -5.43
CA ILE A 63 -3.64 -3.70 -4.67
C ILE A 63 -3.03 -2.30 -4.40
N PRO A 64 -3.04 -1.36 -5.35
CA PRO A 64 -2.66 0.02 -5.08
C PRO A 64 -3.51 0.66 -3.98
N LEU A 65 -2.87 1.43 -3.10
CA LEU A 65 -3.49 2.12 -1.97
C LEU A 65 -3.82 3.58 -2.33
N LEU A 66 -5.05 4.01 -2.07
CA LEU A 66 -5.55 5.33 -2.46
C LEU A 66 -5.72 6.20 -1.21
N PHE A 67 -5.01 7.32 -1.15
CA PHE A 67 -5.09 8.31 -0.09
C PHE A 67 -4.38 9.60 -0.55
N PRO A 68 -4.88 10.81 -0.20
CA PRO A 68 -6.07 11.11 0.60
C PRO A 68 -7.38 11.25 -0.20
N ILE A 69 -7.38 10.88 -1.49
CA ILE A 69 -8.57 10.92 -2.34
C ILE A 69 -8.74 9.63 -3.14
N CYS A 70 -9.97 9.36 -3.57
CA CYS A 70 -10.32 8.31 -4.54
C CYS A 70 -10.82 8.96 -5.84
N GLY A 71 -10.31 8.51 -6.99
CA GLY A 71 -10.61 9.14 -8.28
C GLY A 71 -9.82 10.44 -8.47
N ASN A 72 -10.35 11.32 -9.31
CA ASN A 72 -9.81 12.66 -9.55
C ASN A 72 -10.71 13.73 -8.94
N VAL A 73 -10.16 14.93 -8.78
CA VAL A 73 -10.94 16.16 -8.51
C VAL A 73 -10.94 17.03 -9.77
N VAL A 74 -11.89 17.97 -9.87
CA VAL A 74 -11.98 18.88 -11.01
C VAL A 74 -10.68 19.69 -11.11
N ASP A 75 -10.09 19.73 -12.31
CA ASP A 75 -8.83 20.42 -12.62
C ASP A 75 -7.65 20.05 -11.71
N ASP A 76 -7.66 18.84 -11.13
CA ASP A 76 -6.69 18.37 -10.13
C ASP A 76 -6.53 19.35 -8.95
N THR A 77 -7.55 20.14 -8.62
CA THR A 77 -7.53 21.16 -7.55
C THR A 77 -8.62 20.93 -6.52
N TYR A 78 -8.30 21.13 -5.25
CA TYR A 78 -9.30 21.28 -4.19
C TYR A 78 -8.99 22.49 -3.33
N THR A 79 -10.02 23.01 -2.66
CA THR A 79 -9.89 24.16 -1.76
C THR A 79 -10.03 23.69 -0.31
N LEU A 80 -9.14 24.19 0.56
CA LEU A 80 -9.18 23.97 2.00
C LEU A 80 -8.82 25.28 2.70
N ASP A 81 -9.65 25.71 3.64
CA ASP A 81 -9.42 26.93 4.43
C ASP A 81 -9.16 28.20 3.57
N GLY A 82 -9.71 28.25 2.35
CA GLY A 82 -9.52 29.35 1.40
C GLY A 82 -8.28 29.23 0.51
N GLU A 83 -7.44 28.22 0.72
CA GLU A 83 -6.26 27.94 -0.11
C GLU A 83 -6.51 26.81 -1.11
N SER A 84 -5.86 26.91 -2.28
CA SER A 84 -5.99 25.92 -3.36
C SER A 84 -4.79 24.97 -3.38
N TYR A 85 -5.07 23.68 -3.46
CA TYR A 85 -4.07 22.61 -3.46
C TYR A 85 -4.21 21.75 -4.70
N LYS A 86 -3.08 21.42 -5.34
CA LYS A 86 -3.04 20.49 -6.48
C LYS A 86 -2.86 19.07 -6.00
N ILE A 87 -3.70 18.15 -6.46
CA ILE A 87 -3.62 16.74 -6.10
C ILE A 87 -3.89 15.84 -7.31
N LYS A 88 -2.98 14.91 -7.57
CA LYS A 88 -3.13 13.94 -8.66
C LYS A 88 -4.23 12.93 -8.34
N GLN A 89 -4.80 12.34 -9.39
CA GLN A 89 -5.75 11.23 -9.28
C GLN A 89 -5.27 10.15 -8.28
N HIS A 90 -6.16 9.75 -7.37
CA HIS A 90 -5.96 8.79 -6.28
C HIS A 90 -4.93 9.18 -5.20
N GLY A 91 -4.50 10.45 -5.20
CA GLY A 91 -3.53 10.95 -4.25
C GLY A 91 -2.12 10.37 -4.46
N PHE A 92 -1.35 10.33 -3.37
CA PHE A 92 0.09 10.07 -3.41
C PHE A 92 0.51 8.78 -2.69
N ALA A 93 -0.37 8.16 -1.89
CA ALA A 93 -0.01 6.97 -1.12
C ALA A 93 0.55 5.82 -1.98
N ARG A 94 -0.01 5.60 -3.17
CA ARG A 94 0.44 4.58 -4.14
C ARG A 94 1.78 4.85 -4.81
N THR A 95 2.35 6.06 -4.69
CA THR A 95 3.58 6.45 -5.40
C THR A 95 4.77 6.67 -4.50
N LEU A 96 4.54 6.88 -3.19
CA LEU A 96 5.61 7.10 -2.23
C LEU A 96 6.14 5.77 -1.66
N PRO A 97 7.41 5.71 -1.23
CA PRO A 97 7.92 4.57 -0.48
C PRO A 97 7.31 4.52 0.92
N TRP A 98 7.09 3.31 1.44
CA TRP A 98 6.59 3.05 2.79
C TRP A 98 7.64 2.28 3.59
N GLU A 99 7.70 2.54 4.89
CA GLU A 99 8.63 1.87 5.79
C GLU A 99 8.02 0.60 6.39
N VAL A 100 8.79 -0.47 6.53
CA VAL A 100 8.36 -1.64 7.30
C VAL A 100 8.63 -1.39 8.79
N THR A 101 7.58 -1.32 9.59
CA THR A 101 7.69 -0.97 11.01
C THR A 101 7.46 -2.15 11.96
N GLN A 102 6.76 -3.20 11.51
CA GLN A 102 6.51 -4.40 12.32
C GLN A 102 6.42 -5.65 11.45
N GLN A 103 6.80 -6.79 12.03
CA GLN A 103 6.67 -8.13 11.44
C GLN A 103 6.29 -9.11 12.56
N SER A 104 5.45 -10.11 12.26
CA SER A 104 5.11 -11.17 13.23
C SER A 104 4.72 -12.47 12.54
N THR A 105 4.92 -13.58 13.23
CA THR A 105 4.50 -14.94 12.82
C THR A 105 3.60 -15.62 13.85
N GLU A 106 3.26 -14.97 14.97
CA GLU A 106 2.56 -15.61 16.10
C GLU A 106 1.13 -16.05 15.76
N ASN A 107 0.47 -15.34 14.84
CA ASN A 107 -0.88 -15.64 14.41
C ASN A 107 -0.98 -15.63 12.86
N GLY A 108 0.01 -16.17 12.18
CA GLY A 108 0.13 -16.05 10.72
C GLY A 108 1.16 -14.99 10.33
N ALA A 109 1.66 -15.11 9.10
CA ALA A 109 2.73 -14.24 8.60
C ALA A 109 2.18 -12.84 8.38
N SER A 110 2.80 -11.84 9.00
CA SER A 110 2.32 -10.47 8.93
C SER A 110 3.43 -9.43 8.86
N ILE A 111 3.09 -8.31 8.22
CA ILE A 111 3.95 -7.13 8.09
C ILE A 111 3.09 -5.86 8.22
N THR A 112 3.60 -4.86 8.94
CA THR A 112 3.04 -3.51 8.94
C THR A 112 3.94 -2.59 8.13
N VAL A 113 3.36 -1.94 7.12
CA VAL A 113 3.99 -0.86 6.37
C VAL A 113 3.40 0.48 6.80
N THR A 114 4.25 1.50 6.91
CA THR A 114 3.89 2.82 7.44
C THR A 114 4.29 3.94 6.48
N LEU A 115 3.37 4.89 6.26
CA LEU A 115 3.64 6.15 5.57
C LEU A 115 3.36 7.32 6.51
N ARG A 116 4.34 8.22 6.65
CA ARG A 116 4.24 9.44 7.45
C ARG A 116 4.22 10.67 6.56
N SER A 117 3.55 11.71 7.00
CA SER A 117 3.59 13.01 6.33
C SER A 117 5.01 13.58 6.26
N SER A 118 5.43 13.97 5.07
CA SER A 118 6.66 14.72 4.76
C SER A 118 6.32 16.12 4.27
N ASP A 119 7.35 16.97 4.07
CA ASP A 119 7.17 18.29 3.45
C ASP A 119 6.54 18.19 2.05
N GLU A 120 6.92 17.17 1.27
CA GLU A 120 6.34 16.90 -0.06
C GLU A 120 4.84 16.63 0.04
N THR A 121 4.41 15.76 0.96
CA THR A 121 2.98 15.47 1.13
C THR A 121 2.21 16.68 1.64
N ARG A 122 2.79 17.46 2.56
CA ARG A 122 2.16 18.66 3.13
C ARG A 122 1.99 19.78 2.11
N ALA A 123 2.84 19.85 1.10
CA ALA A 123 2.70 20.82 0.01
C ALA A 123 1.41 20.63 -0.81
N VAL A 124 0.87 19.41 -0.85
CA VAL A 124 -0.35 19.07 -1.61
C VAL A 124 -1.53 18.67 -0.72
N TYR A 125 -1.28 18.34 0.54
CA TYR A 125 -2.26 17.93 1.54
C TYR A 125 -1.76 18.33 2.94
N PRO A 126 -2.13 19.52 3.46
CA PRO A 126 -1.44 20.21 4.56
C PRO A 126 -1.82 19.66 5.94
N PHE A 127 -1.61 18.36 6.14
CA PHE A 127 -1.88 17.63 7.37
C PHE A 127 -0.68 16.78 7.76
N ASN A 128 -0.38 16.75 9.05
CA ASN A 128 0.47 15.71 9.62
C ASN A 128 -0.38 14.45 9.82
N PHE A 129 0.10 13.34 9.26
CA PHE A 129 -0.59 12.06 9.31
C PHE A 129 0.40 10.90 9.48
N GLU A 130 -0.11 9.79 10.00
CA GLU A 130 0.55 8.49 9.95
C GLU A 130 -0.46 7.44 9.45
N LEU A 131 -0.09 6.69 8.42
CA LEU A 131 -0.86 5.57 7.89
C LEU A 131 -0.14 4.27 8.28
N ASN A 132 -0.84 3.34 8.91
CA ASN A 132 -0.31 2.01 9.23
C ASN A 132 -1.18 0.95 8.57
N TYR A 133 -0.58 0.18 7.66
CA TYR A 133 -1.25 -0.86 6.88
C TYR A 133 -0.63 -2.21 7.23
N THR A 134 -1.40 -3.07 7.89
CA THR A 134 -0.94 -4.40 8.30
C THR A 134 -1.54 -5.45 7.36
N TYR A 135 -0.68 -6.22 6.72
CA TYR A 135 -1.05 -7.36 5.89
C TYR A 135 -0.79 -8.64 6.65
N ILE A 136 -1.79 -9.52 6.70
CA ILE A 136 -1.73 -10.74 7.48
C ILE A 136 -2.21 -11.90 6.62
N LEU A 137 -1.36 -12.91 6.46
CA LEU A 137 -1.67 -14.15 5.78
C LEU A 137 -1.92 -15.26 6.81
N ARG A 138 -3.11 -15.86 6.76
CA ARG A 138 -3.50 -17.02 7.57
C ARG A 138 -4.16 -18.06 6.68
N GLY A 139 -3.46 -19.17 6.40
CA GLY A 139 -3.91 -20.12 5.40
C GLY A 139 -4.16 -19.45 4.04
N ASN A 140 -5.36 -19.63 3.50
CA ASN A 140 -5.84 -19.01 2.26
C ASN A 140 -6.57 -17.67 2.47
N THR A 141 -6.37 -17.00 3.60
CA THR A 141 -7.00 -15.71 3.89
C THR A 141 -5.94 -14.61 3.96
N LEU A 142 -6.08 -13.62 3.10
CA LEU A 142 -5.38 -12.34 3.21
C LEU A 142 -6.28 -11.33 3.95
N GLU A 143 -5.87 -10.97 5.16
CA GLU A 143 -6.49 -9.91 5.95
C GLU A 143 -5.64 -8.63 5.84
N MET A 144 -6.31 -7.49 5.65
CA MET A 144 -5.67 -6.18 5.59
C MET A 144 -6.31 -5.26 6.63
N ARG A 145 -5.50 -4.70 7.53
CA ARG A 145 -5.92 -3.74 8.55
C ARG A 145 -5.34 -2.38 8.25
N TYR A 146 -6.17 -1.34 8.30
CA TYR A 146 -5.78 0.03 8.01
C TYR A 146 -6.01 0.91 9.22
N SER A 147 -5.02 1.72 9.56
CA SER A 147 -5.13 2.79 10.54
C SER A 147 -4.67 4.10 9.93
N HIS A 148 -5.45 5.15 10.14
CA HIS A 148 -5.18 6.51 9.70
C HIS A 148 -5.17 7.40 10.94
N THR A 149 -4.01 7.92 11.30
CA THR A 149 -3.84 8.79 12.46
C THR A 149 -3.65 10.22 12.00
N ASN A 150 -4.54 11.11 12.45
CA ASN A 150 -4.36 12.55 12.30
C ASN A 150 -3.45 13.06 13.43
N LEU A 151 -2.29 13.58 13.06
CA LEU A 151 -1.31 14.19 13.97
C LEU A 151 -1.34 15.73 13.92
N SER A 152 -2.34 16.30 13.26
CA SER A 152 -2.57 17.74 13.17
C SER A 152 -3.48 18.24 14.28
N GLN A 153 -3.45 19.54 14.54
CA GLN A 153 -4.33 20.21 15.51
C GLN A 153 -5.71 20.59 14.92
N LYS A 154 -6.01 20.13 13.70
CA LYS A 154 -7.27 20.42 12.99
C LYS A 154 -7.86 19.14 12.40
N PRO A 155 -9.19 19.05 12.19
CA PRO A 155 -9.80 17.90 11.52
C PRO A 155 -9.16 17.62 10.17
N MET A 156 -8.87 16.36 9.88
CA MET A 156 -8.20 15.90 8.66
C MET A 156 -9.23 15.22 7.74
N PRO A 157 -9.79 15.91 6.72
CA PRO A 157 -10.70 15.30 5.77
C PRO A 157 -9.93 14.40 4.80
N PHE A 158 -10.37 13.16 4.63
CA PHE A 158 -9.77 12.25 3.67
C PHE A 158 -10.80 11.28 3.11
N ALA A 159 -10.50 10.75 1.94
CA ALA A 159 -11.05 9.51 1.43
C ALA A 159 -9.91 8.50 1.28
N THR A 160 -10.21 7.23 1.54
CA THR A 160 -9.24 6.14 1.38
C THR A 160 -9.89 5.00 0.62
N GLY A 161 -9.08 4.27 -0.14
CA GLY A 161 -9.55 3.10 -0.87
C GLY A 161 -8.42 2.15 -1.23
N ILE A 162 -8.81 0.97 -1.69
CA ILE A 162 -7.92 -0.02 -2.28
C ILE A 162 -8.37 -0.30 -3.71
N HIS A 163 -7.43 -0.66 -4.58
CA HIS A 163 -7.71 -0.89 -5.99
C HIS A 163 -7.31 -2.30 -6.44
N PRO A 164 -7.90 -3.37 -5.89
CA PRO A 164 -7.48 -4.74 -6.18
C PRO A 164 -7.71 -5.10 -7.66
N TYR A 165 -6.68 -5.69 -8.27
CA TYR A 165 -6.75 -6.28 -9.61
C TYR A 165 -6.79 -7.80 -9.46
N PHE A 166 -7.99 -8.37 -9.48
CA PHE A 166 -8.15 -9.82 -9.50
C PHE A 166 -7.80 -10.39 -10.88
N ALA A 167 -7.13 -11.53 -10.90
CA ALA A 167 -6.97 -12.29 -12.12
C ALA A 167 -8.35 -12.84 -12.52
N VAL A 168 -8.76 -12.57 -13.76
CA VAL A 168 -9.94 -13.17 -14.38
C VAL A 168 -9.42 -14.10 -15.46
N THR A 169 -9.82 -15.36 -15.40
CA THR A 169 -9.45 -16.44 -16.33
C THR A 169 -10.69 -17.09 -16.87
#